data_AF-A0A3S1G7Q7-F1
#
_entry.id   AF-A0A3S1G7Q7-F1
#
_cell.length_a   1.000
_cell.length_b   1.000
_cell.length_c   1.000
_cell.angle_alpha   90.00
_cell.angle_beta   90.00
_cell.angle_gamma   90.00
#
_symmetry.space_group_name_H-M   'P 1'
#
loop_
_entity.id
_entity.type
_entity.pdbx_description
1 polymer ?
#
loop_
_entity_poly.entity_id
_entity_poly.type
_entity_poly.pdbx_seq_one_letter_code
_entity_poly.pdbx_strand_id
1 'polypeptide(L)' 'ANYLETGFTPDFDSVGGAMVDVQKNMAQLTADDRAAIAAYLKAVPPHPNGYPARKPAS' A
#
# COMPACT_ATOMS: atom_id res chain seq x y z
N ALA A 1 -7.53 0.96 -8.73
CA ALA A 1 -6.29 0.97 -7.94
C ALA A 1 -5.98 2.37 -7.39
N ASN A 2 -7.00 3.20 -7.12
CA ASN A 2 -6.84 4.64 -6.84
C ASN A 2 -5.89 4.93 -5.67
N TYR A 3 -5.94 4.13 -4.61
CA TYR A 3 -5.02 4.29 -3.48
C TYR A 3 -3.53 4.22 -3.88
N LEU A 4 -3.16 3.30 -4.78
CA LEU A 4 -1.77 3.17 -5.27
C LEU A 4 -1.37 4.28 -6.25
N GLU A 5 -2.35 4.98 -6.82
CA GLU A 5 -2.14 6.04 -7.79
C GLU A 5 -2.09 7.42 -7.15
N THR A 6 -2.99 7.69 -6.21
CA THR A 6 -3.21 9.03 -5.66
C THR A 6 -2.91 9.11 -4.17
N GLY A 7 -2.85 7.97 -3.47
CA GLY A 7 -2.73 7.94 -2.01
C GLY A 7 -4.02 8.27 -1.27
N PHE A 8 -5.15 8.44 -1.97
CA PHE A 8 -6.44 8.64 -1.33
C PHE A 8 -7.09 7.30 -0.99
N THR A 9 -7.56 7.21 0.25
CA THR A 9 -8.50 6.17 0.69
C THR A 9 -9.88 6.42 0.07
N PRO A 10 -10.78 5.42 0.05
CA PRO A 10 -12.15 5.61 -0.41
C PRO A 10 -12.92 6.71 0.35
N ASP A 11 -12.51 7.00 1.58
CA ASP A 11 -13.10 8.04 2.45
C ASP A 11 -12.46 9.42 2.25
N PHE A 12 -11.70 9.62 1.17
CA PHE A 12 -10.97 10.85 0.81
C PHE A 12 -9.89 11.28 1.82
N ASP A 13 -9.50 10.41 2.75
CA ASP A 13 -8.30 10.62 3.57
C ASP A 13 -7.02 10.26 2.78
N SER A 14 -5.88 10.82 3.15
CA SER A 14 -4.60 10.67 2.45
C SER A 14 -3.61 9.80 3.21
N VAL A 15 -2.75 9.07 2.48
CA VAL A 15 -1.61 8.40 3.09
C VAL A 15 -0.63 9.38 3.74
N GLY A 16 -0.19 9.06 4.95
CA GLY A 16 0.84 9.78 5.68
C GLY A 16 2.09 8.93 5.97
N GLY A 17 3.16 9.57 6.43
CA GLY A 17 4.39 8.89 6.85
C GLY A 17 5.10 8.15 5.72
N ALA A 18 5.67 6.97 6.02
CA ALA A 18 6.45 6.18 5.06
C ALA A 18 5.64 5.71 3.83
N MET A 19 4.30 5.68 3.92
CA MET A 19 3.45 5.29 2.79
C MET A 19 3.41 6.34 1.67
N VAL A 20 3.79 7.58 1.94
CA VAL A 20 3.86 8.64 0.91
C VAL A 20 4.87 8.29 -0.18
N ASP A 21 6.08 7.88 0.20
CA ASP A 21 7.12 7.56 -0.79
C ASP A 21 6.81 6.26 -1.54
N VAL A 22 6.21 5.28 -0.86
CA VAL A 22 5.71 4.06 -1.50
C VAL A 22 4.68 4.41 -2.57
N GLN A 23 3.68 5.22 -2.24
CA GLN A 23 2.64 5.62 -3.19
C GLN A 23 3.21 6.40 -4.37
N LYS A 24 4.14 7.36 -4.15
CA LYS A 24 4.76 8.12 -5.23
C LYS A 24 5.47 7.22 -6.24
N ASN A 25 6.14 6.17 -5.76
CA ASN A 25 6.78 5.18 -6.62
C ASN A 25 5.76 4.31 -7.36
N MET A 26 4.67 3.90 -6.68
CA MET A 26 3.59 3.13 -7.31
C MET A 26 2.88 3.91 -8.42
N ALA A 27 2.75 5.23 -8.27
CA ALA A 27 2.14 6.11 -9.28
C ALA A 27 2.92 6.17 -10.60
N GLN A 28 4.19 5.77 -10.62
CA GLN A 28 5.01 5.71 -11.84
C GLN A 28 4.72 4.48 -12.72
N LEU A 29 4.05 3.47 -12.16
CA LEU A 29 3.67 2.26 -12.90
C LEU A 29 2.53 2.53 -13.87
N THR A 30 2.29 1.63 -14.81
CA THR A 30 1.10 1.70 -15.67
C THR A 30 -0.17 1.44 -14.86
N ALA A 31 -1.33 1.87 -15.37
CA ALA A 31 -2.61 1.60 -14.72
C ALA A 31 -2.87 0.08 -14.58
N ASP A 32 -2.49 -0.71 -15.59
CA ASP A 32 -2.66 -2.16 -15.60
C ASP A 32 -1.80 -2.84 -14.53
N ASP A 33 -0.54 -2.43 -14.36
CA ASP A 33 0.33 -2.96 -13.32
C ASP A 33 -0.21 -2.66 -11.92
N ARG A 34 -0.68 -1.42 -11.68
CA ARG A 34 -1.32 -1.05 -10.41
C ARG A 34 -2.59 -1.86 -10.16
N ALA A 35 -3.36 -2.18 -11.21
CA ALA A 35 -4.56 -3.00 -11.11
C ALA A 35 -4.21 -4.45 -10.73
N ALA A 36 -3.16 -5.02 -11.34
CA ALA A 36 -2.68 -6.36 -11.02
C ALA A 36 -2.20 -6.47 -9.56
N ILE A 37 -1.42 -5.49 -9.08
CA ILE A 37 -0.97 -5.42 -7.69
C ILE A 37 -2.19 -5.33 -6.74
N ALA A 38 -3.15 -4.46 -7.03
CA ALA A 38 -4.34 -4.31 -6.21
C ALA A 38 -5.19 -5.60 -6.16
N ALA A 39 -5.29 -6.34 -7.27
CA ALA A 39 -5.98 -7.62 -7.31
C ALA A 39 -5.26 -8.67 -6.45
N TYR A 40 -3.93 -8.74 -6.53
CA TYR A 40 -3.13 -9.63 -5.69
C TYR A 40 -3.33 -9.33 -4.20
N LEU A 41 -3.18 -8.07 -3.78
CA LEU A 41 -3.33 -7.67 -2.38
C LEU A 41 -4.73 -8.00 -1.82
N LYS A 42 -5.78 -7.86 -2.62
CA LYS A 42 -7.15 -8.23 -2.22
C LYS A 42 -7.36 -9.74 -2.08
N ALA A 43 -6.58 -10.55 -2.80
CA ALA A 43 -6.69 -12.00 -2.75
C ALA A 43 -5.95 -12.62 -1.56
N VAL A 44 -4.99 -11.90 -0.97
CA VAL A 44 -4.24 -12.37 0.20
C VAL A 44 -5.15 -12.35 1.44
N PRO A 45 -5.34 -13.50 2.14
CA PRO A 45 -6.11 -13.52 3.38
C PRO A 45 -5.48 -12.60 4.44
N PRO A 46 -6.29 -11.86 5.21
CA PRO A 46 -5.77 -11.03 6.28
C PRO A 46 -5.05 -11.91 7.31
N HIS A 47 -3.82 -11.53 7.66
CA HIS A 47 -3.08 -12.18 8.73
C HIS A 47 -3.30 -11.45 10.06
N PRO A 48 -3.68 -12.15 11.14
CA PRO A 48 -3.76 -11.55 12.46
C PRO A 48 -2.35 -11.12 12.89
N ASN A 49 -2.13 -9.80 12.88
CA ASN A 49 -0.90 -9.08 13.24
C ASN A 49 0.35 -9.53 12.46
N GLY A 50 0.47 -9.02 11.24
CA GLY A 50 1.62 -9.24 10.36
C GLY A 50 2.93 -8.80 10.99
N TYR A 51 3.76 -9.78 11.34
CA TYR A 51 5.14 -9.69 11.84
C TYR A 51 5.33 -8.86 13.14
N PRO A 52 5.87 -9.46 14.23
CA PRO A 52 6.28 -8.66 15.37
C PRO A 52 7.33 -7.64 14.91
N ALA A 53 7.13 -6.36 15.25
CA ALA A 53 8.13 -5.33 15.03
C ALA A 53 9.47 -5.82 15.59
N ARG A 54 10.50 -5.88 14.75
CA ARG A 54 11.85 -6.31 15.17
C ARG A 54 12.26 -5.40 16.33
N LYS A 55 12.39 -5.96 17.54
CA LYS A 55 12.91 -5.23 18.70
C LYS A 55 14.25 -4.59 18.31
N PRO A 56 14.47 -3.29 18.60
CA PRO A 56 15.78 -2.69 18.38
C PRO A 56 16.83 -3.46 19.19
N ALA A 57 17.97 -3.76 18.57
CA ALA A 57 19.11 -4.36 19.25
C ALA A 57 19.57 -3.41 20.36
N SER A 58 19.79 -3.97 21.56
CA SER A 58 20.27 -3.25 22.75
C SER A 58 21.68 -2.73 22.58
#